data_AF-A0A2G3NPH0-F1
#
_entry.id   AF-A0A2G3NPH0-F1
#
_cell.length_a   1.000
_cell.length_b   1.000
_cell.length_c   1.000
_cell.angle_alpha   90.00
_cell.angle_beta   90.00
_cell.angle_gamma   90.00
#
_symmetry.space_group_name_H-M   'P 1'
#
loop_
_entity.id
_entity.type
_entity.pdbx_description
1 polymer ?
#
loop_
_entity_poly.entity_id
_entity_poly.type
_entity_poly.pdbx_seq_one_letter_code
_entity_poly.pdbx_strand_id
1 'polypeptide(L)'
;PVVPKFMAEWIEYCKSNKLTLLGVFDPVSEYGIGLADTFIGVVQKGVDWAKRNQETFARAWLDGYEVEQEKRYTVEIPNPNIIGKERTVLMKNGFNQIVMLRALNDNWRTGKGYRLTESEIKQDFDFLWKFAKPVEETNGK
;
A
#
# COMPACT_ATOMS: atom_id res chain seq x y z
N PRO A 1 -13.17 -1.01 11.37
CA PRO A 1 -12.13 0.06 11.35
C PRO A 1 -11.26 -0.09 10.11
N VAL A 2 -10.59 0.99 9.67
CA VAL A 2 -9.58 0.91 8.59
C VAL A 2 -8.21 0.64 9.22
N VAL A 3 -7.49 -0.37 8.72
CA VAL A 3 -6.15 -0.73 9.21
C VAL A 3 -5.14 -0.76 8.06
N PRO A 4 -3.87 -0.42 8.29
CA PRO A 4 -2.84 -0.55 7.26
C PRO A 4 -2.69 -1.98 6.76
N LYS A 5 -2.28 -2.16 5.50
CA LYS A 5 -2.10 -3.50 4.90
C LYS A 5 -1.20 -4.44 5.73
N PHE A 6 -0.06 -3.96 6.21
CA PHE A 6 0.83 -4.77 7.05
C PHE A 6 0.16 -5.21 8.37
N MET A 7 -0.80 -4.43 8.86
CA MET A 7 -1.54 -4.72 10.08
C MET A 7 -2.61 -5.80 9.84
N ALA A 8 -3.28 -5.74 8.68
CA ALA A 8 -4.17 -6.81 8.24
C ALA A 8 -3.42 -8.14 8.12
N GLU A 9 -2.26 -8.14 7.45
CA GLU A 9 -1.40 -9.33 7.32
C GLU A 9 -0.98 -9.91 8.68
N TRP A 10 -0.68 -9.05 9.65
CA TRP A 10 -0.37 -9.47 11.02
C TRP A 10 -1.58 -10.05 11.77
N ILE A 11 -2.76 -9.42 11.69
CA ILE A 11 -3.98 -9.94 12.33
C ILE A 11 -4.31 -11.34 11.79
N GLU A 12 -4.25 -11.55 10.47
CA GLU A 12 -4.51 -12.85 9.85
C GLU A 12 -3.48 -13.90 10.26
N TYR A 13 -2.20 -13.52 10.32
CA TYR A 13 -1.14 -14.41 10.82
C TYR A 13 -1.41 -14.81 12.28
N CYS A 14 -1.75 -13.85 13.14
CA CYS A 14 -2.02 -14.12 14.56
C CYS A 14 -3.21 -15.06 14.74
N LYS A 15 -4.33 -14.81 14.04
CA LYS A 15 -5.51 -15.67 14.10
C LYS A 15 -5.21 -17.08 13.57
N SER A 16 -4.47 -17.18 12.47
CA SER A 16 -4.06 -18.47 11.88
C SER A 16 -3.16 -19.29 12.82
N ASN A 17 -2.31 -18.62 13.60
CA ASN A 17 -1.46 -19.24 14.62
C ASN A 17 -2.12 -19.31 16.01
N LYS A 18 -3.45 -19.09 16.10
CA LYS A 18 -4.25 -19.18 17.33
C LYS A 18 -3.78 -18.27 18.47
N LEU A 19 -3.12 -17.15 18.16
CA LEU A 19 -2.79 -16.16 19.16
C LEU A 19 -4.07 -15.50 19.68
N THR A 20 -4.10 -15.23 20.97
CA THR A 20 -5.14 -14.42 21.59
C THR A 20 -4.88 -12.94 21.33
N LEU A 21 -5.90 -12.10 21.54
CA LEU A 21 -5.76 -10.65 21.44
C LEU A 21 -4.59 -10.12 22.31
N LEU A 22 -4.39 -10.70 23.49
CA LEU A 22 -3.26 -10.37 24.37
C LEU A 22 -1.93 -10.93 23.83
N GLY A 23 -1.95 -12.17 23.32
CA GLY A 23 -0.77 -12.84 22.75
C GLY A 23 -0.19 -12.11 21.53
N VAL A 24 -0.95 -11.22 20.89
CA VAL A 24 -0.44 -10.37 19.82
C VAL A 24 0.68 -9.43 20.30
N PHE A 25 0.64 -8.97 21.54
CA PHE A 25 1.61 -8.00 22.07
C PHE A 25 2.92 -8.64 22.55
N ASP A 26 2.91 -9.95 22.73
CA ASP A 26 4.04 -10.79 23.09
C ASP A 26 3.90 -12.14 22.37
N PRO A 27 4.21 -12.19 21.06
CA PRO A 27 3.85 -13.32 20.21
C PRO A 27 4.81 -14.50 20.46
N VAL A 28 4.47 -15.26 21.49
CA VAL A 28 4.99 -16.59 21.76
C VAL A 28 3.96 -17.63 21.29
N SER A 29 4.44 -18.71 20.70
CA SER A 29 3.59 -19.86 20.37
C SER A 29 3.08 -20.54 21.65
N GLU A 30 2.11 -21.45 21.51
CA GLU A 30 1.63 -22.28 22.63
C GLU A 30 2.74 -23.12 23.29
N TYR A 31 3.88 -23.29 22.60
CA TYR A 31 5.06 -23.99 23.08
C TYR A 31 6.18 -23.06 23.59
N GLY A 32 5.89 -21.76 23.75
CA GLY A 32 6.86 -20.78 24.24
C GLY A 32 7.95 -20.40 23.22
N ILE A 33 7.75 -20.72 21.94
CA ILE A 33 8.68 -20.34 20.87
C ILE A 33 8.32 -18.94 20.40
N GLY A 34 9.29 -18.02 20.43
CA GLY A 34 9.09 -16.67 19.88
C GLY A 34 8.73 -16.75 18.39
N LEU A 35 7.56 -16.22 18.01
CA LEU A 35 7.10 -16.23 16.62
C LEU A 35 7.77 -15.16 15.74
N ALA A 36 8.72 -14.41 16.32
CA ALA A 36 9.50 -13.35 15.70
C ALA A 36 10.14 -13.77 14.37
N ASP A 37 10.58 -15.03 14.26
CA ASP A 37 11.35 -15.52 13.12
C ASP A 37 10.49 -16.12 11.99
N THR A 38 9.17 -16.25 12.17
CA THR A 38 8.28 -16.97 11.22
C THR A 38 7.28 -16.08 10.48
N PHE A 39 7.12 -14.83 10.90
CA PHE A 39 6.30 -13.86 10.19
C PHE A 39 7.14 -13.16 9.11
N ILE A 40 6.65 -13.12 7.86
CA ILE A 40 7.33 -12.46 6.73
C ILE A 40 7.42 -10.93 6.94
N GLY A 41 6.56 -10.36 7.79
CA GLY A 41 6.65 -8.96 8.21
C GLY A 41 7.51 -8.76 9.46
N VAL A 42 7.80 -7.49 9.80
CA VAL A 42 8.50 -7.16 11.04
C VAL A 42 7.50 -7.23 12.20
N VAL A 43 7.52 -8.31 13.00
CA VAL A 43 6.65 -8.49 14.17
C VAL A 43 6.61 -7.26 15.06
N GLN A 44 7.78 -6.65 15.31
CA GLN A 44 7.89 -5.43 16.11
C GLN A 44 7.05 -4.27 15.55
N LYS A 45 6.95 -4.13 14.22
CA LYS A 45 6.13 -3.10 13.58
C LYS A 45 4.63 -3.32 13.83
N GLY A 46 4.18 -4.57 13.78
CA GLY A 46 2.80 -4.95 14.11
C GLY A 46 2.47 -4.68 15.58
N VAL A 47 3.34 -5.13 16.49
CA VAL A 47 3.21 -4.90 17.94
C VAL A 47 3.20 -3.41 18.27
N ASP A 48 4.15 -2.64 17.75
CA ASP A 48 4.26 -1.21 18.00
C ASP A 48 3.04 -0.43 17.50
N TRP A 49 2.52 -0.79 16.32
CA TRP A 49 1.31 -0.17 15.81
C TRP A 49 0.10 -0.51 16.68
N ALA A 50 -0.07 -1.78 17.06
CA ALA A 50 -1.17 -2.21 17.92
C ALA A 50 -1.13 -1.50 19.29
N LYS A 51 0.07 -1.32 19.88
CA LYS A 51 0.25 -0.61 21.16
C LYS A 51 -0.11 0.87 21.07
N ARG A 52 0.12 1.52 19.93
CA ARG A 52 -0.23 2.93 19.70
C ARG A 52 -1.69 3.13 19.26
N ASN A 53 -2.33 2.08 18.73
CA ASN A 53 -3.69 2.13 18.16
C ASN A 53 -4.62 1.10 18.82
N GLN A 54 -4.55 0.95 20.15
CA GLN A 54 -5.15 -0.16 20.89
C GLN A 54 -6.66 -0.31 20.63
N GLU A 55 -7.42 0.78 20.63
CA GLU A 55 -8.87 0.73 20.37
C GLU A 55 -9.16 0.27 18.93
N THR A 56 -8.52 0.91 17.94
CA THR A 56 -8.66 0.55 16.52
C THR A 56 -8.29 -0.90 16.28
N PHE A 57 -7.19 -1.36 16.90
CA PHE A 57 -6.72 -2.73 16.82
C PHE A 57 -7.72 -3.71 17.46
N ALA A 58 -8.22 -3.43 18.67
CA ALA A 58 -9.18 -4.30 19.35
C ALA A 58 -10.49 -4.42 18.57
N ARG A 59 -11.02 -3.31 18.03
CA ARG A 59 -12.19 -3.32 17.15
C ARG A 59 -11.92 -4.12 15.87
N ALA A 60 -10.75 -3.94 15.24
CA ALA A 60 -10.38 -4.69 14.04
C ALA A 60 -10.34 -6.20 14.32
N TRP A 61 -9.81 -6.58 15.48
CA TRP A 61 -9.72 -7.97 15.91
C TRP A 61 -11.09 -8.61 16.13
N LEU A 62 -12.00 -7.92 16.84
CA LEU A 62 -13.30 -8.44 17.27
C LEU A 62 -14.38 -8.31 16.19
N ASP A 63 -14.48 -7.13 15.59
CA ASP A 63 -15.61 -6.74 14.72
C ASP A 63 -15.28 -6.89 13.22
N GLY A 64 -14.02 -7.17 12.89
CA GLY A 64 -13.49 -7.15 11.52
C GLY A 64 -12.98 -5.77 11.10
N TYR A 65 -12.39 -5.68 9.91
CA TYR A 65 -11.71 -4.48 9.45
C TYR A 65 -11.74 -4.33 7.92
N GLU A 66 -11.54 -3.10 7.46
CA GLU A 66 -11.22 -2.77 6.08
C GLU A 66 -9.72 -2.50 5.99
N VAL A 67 -9.10 -2.89 4.88
CA VAL A 67 -7.68 -2.62 4.64
C VAL A 67 -7.53 -1.25 3.99
N GLU A 68 -6.65 -0.42 4.53
CA GLU A 68 -6.27 0.86 3.93
C GLU A 68 -5.76 0.60 2.51
N GLN A 69 -6.47 1.15 1.53
CA GLN A 69 -6.05 1.09 0.14
C GLN A 69 -4.84 2.00 -0.06
N GLU A 70 -3.76 1.44 -0.61
CA GLU A 70 -2.56 2.21 -0.92
C GLU A 70 -2.88 3.28 -1.96
N LYS A 71 -2.79 4.56 -1.57
CA LYS A 71 -3.05 5.69 -2.46
C LYS A 71 -2.19 5.58 -3.71
N ARG A 72 -2.85 5.59 -4.87
CA ARG A 72 -2.21 5.57 -6.17
C ARG A 72 -2.28 6.94 -6.83
N TYR A 73 -1.29 7.21 -7.66
CA TYR A 73 -1.14 8.46 -8.38
C TYR A 73 -0.83 8.20 -9.84
N THR A 74 -1.32 9.07 -10.70
CA THR A 74 -0.86 9.19 -12.09
C THR A 74 0.02 10.44 -12.21
N VAL A 75 1.07 10.39 -13.02
CA VAL A 75 1.96 11.53 -13.26
C VAL A 75 2.00 11.80 -14.75
N GLU A 76 1.57 13.01 -15.12
CA GLU A 76 1.67 13.54 -16.48
C GLU A 76 2.56 14.77 -16.44
N ILE A 77 3.59 14.78 -17.28
CA ILE A 77 4.49 15.92 -17.40
C ILE A 77 3.82 16.94 -18.32
N PRO A 78 3.54 18.17 -17.82
CA PRO A 78 2.86 19.17 -18.62
C PRO A 78 3.72 19.60 -19.82
N ASN A 79 3.12 19.61 -21.00
CA ASN A 79 3.73 20.11 -22.22
C ASN A 79 2.76 21.12 -22.90
N PRO A 80 3.03 22.43 -22.86
CA PRO A 80 2.17 23.44 -23.46
C PRO A 80 2.21 23.42 -25.01
N ASN A 81 3.27 22.87 -25.60
CA ASN A 81 3.50 22.82 -27.05
C ASN A 81 3.18 21.44 -27.62
N ILE A 82 2.13 20.83 -27.10
CA ILE A 82 1.78 19.46 -27.45
C ILE A 82 1.22 19.36 -28.87
N ILE A 83 1.74 18.39 -29.63
CA ILE A 83 1.24 18.07 -30.96
C ILE A 83 0.32 16.84 -30.85
N GLY A 84 -0.94 16.99 -31.25
CA GLY A 84 -1.93 15.92 -31.17
C GLY A 84 -2.29 15.55 -29.72
N LYS A 85 -2.32 14.24 -29.42
CA LYS A 85 -2.78 13.69 -28.13
C LYS A 85 -1.68 12.92 -27.38
N GLU A 86 -0.41 13.19 -27.68
CA GLU A 86 0.76 12.53 -27.07
C GLU A 86 1.13 13.15 -25.71
N ARG A 87 0.90 12.43 -24.62
CA ARG A 87 1.30 12.85 -23.27
C ARG A 87 2.56 12.13 -22.83
N THR A 88 3.49 12.83 -22.17
CA THR A 88 4.60 12.18 -21.47
C THR A 88 4.17 11.87 -20.05
N VAL A 89 4.25 10.59 -19.66
CA VAL A 89 3.72 10.10 -18.38
C VAL A 89 4.71 9.15 -17.71
N LEU A 90 4.56 8.95 -16.40
CA LEU A 90 5.26 7.87 -15.69
C LEU A 90 4.46 6.57 -15.72
N MET A 91 5.17 5.46 -15.88
CA MET A 91 4.61 4.10 -15.80
C MET A 91 5.61 3.16 -15.17
N LYS A 92 5.11 2.20 -14.42
CA LYS A 92 5.82 1.01 -13.96
C LYS A 92 5.78 -0.07 -15.04
N ASN A 93 6.95 -0.44 -15.56
CA ASN A 93 7.09 -1.48 -16.57
C ASN A 93 7.03 -2.90 -15.96
N GLY A 94 7.08 -3.93 -16.81
CA GLY A 94 7.09 -5.34 -16.38
C GLY A 94 8.34 -5.75 -15.59
N PHE A 95 9.40 -4.94 -15.62
CA PHE A 95 10.62 -5.12 -14.84
C PHE A 95 10.59 -4.34 -13.51
N ASN A 96 9.42 -3.84 -13.10
CA ASN A 96 9.24 -3.09 -11.85
C ASN A 96 10.01 -1.76 -11.80
N GLN A 97 10.37 -1.19 -12.96
CA GLN A 97 11.06 0.09 -13.08
C GLN A 97 10.06 1.20 -13.43
N ILE A 98 10.26 2.39 -12.87
CA ILE A 98 9.51 3.58 -13.26
C ILE A 98 10.18 4.22 -14.47
N VAL A 99 9.44 4.36 -15.55
CA VAL A 99 9.92 4.91 -16.82
C VAL A 99 9.02 6.04 -17.31
N MET A 100 9.61 6.98 -18.04
CA MET A 100 8.86 7.95 -18.83
C MET A 100 8.54 7.36 -20.20
N LEU A 101 7.29 7.46 -20.64
CA LEU A 101 6.90 7.07 -21.99
C LEU A 101 5.81 7.98 -22.55
N ARG A 102 5.55 7.84 -23.85
CA ARG A 102 4.46 8.55 -24.53
C ARG A 102 3.18 7.74 -24.49
N ALA A 103 2.17 8.28 -23.83
CA ALA A 103 0.82 7.76 -23.85
C ALA A 103 -0.03 8.52 -24.87
N LEU A 104 -0.88 7.80 -25.59
CA LEU A 104 -1.86 8.37 -26.53
C LEU A 104 -3.22 8.47 -25.85
N ASN A 105 -3.88 9.62 -26.00
CA ASN A 105 -5.20 9.92 -25.44
C ASN A 105 -5.18 9.87 -23.89
N ASP A 106 -6.34 9.82 -23.23
CA ASP A 106 -6.45 9.79 -21.76
C ASP A 106 -6.69 8.38 -21.17
N ASN A 107 -6.90 7.37 -22.03
CA ASN A 107 -7.24 6.01 -21.59
C ASN A 107 -6.12 5.35 -20.76
N TRP A 108 -4.88 5.81 -20.89
CA TRP A 108 -3.72 5.29 -20.15
C TRP A 108 -3.90 5.35 -18.62
N ARG A 109 -4.65 6.33 -18.09
CA ARG A 109 -4.89 6.49 -16.63
C ARG A 109 -5.56 5.25 -16.01
N THR A 110 -6.27 4.48 -16.82
CA THR A 110 -6.94 3.25 -16.37
C THR A 110 -5.97 2.07 -16.24
N GLY A 111 -4.82 2.10 -16.91
CA GLY A 111 -3.86 1.01 -16.90
C GLY A 111 -3.15 0.90 -15.54
N LYS A 112 -3.11 -0.30 -14.98
CA LYS A 112 -2.48 -0.56 -13.67
C LYS A 112 -1.03 -0.06 -13.59
N GLY A 113 -0.27 -0.18 -14.68
CA GLY A 113 1.12 0.30 -14.74
C GLY A 113 1.29 1.80 -14.54
N TYR A 114 0.25 2.61 -14.75
CA TYR A 114 0.32 4.07 -14.59
C TYR A 114 -0.12 4.55 -13.19
N ARG A 115 -0.57 3.63 -12.34
CA ARG A 115 -1.07 3.90 -10.99
C ARG A 115 0.04 3.61 -9.98
N LEU A 116 0.87 4.61 -9.75
CA LEU A 116 2.10 4.49 -8.96
C LEU A 116 1.86 4.86 -7.50
N THR A 117 2.65 4.30 -6.59
CA THR A 117 2.69 4.77 -5.20
C THR A 117 3.53 6.03 -5.09
N GLU A 118 3.39 6.75 -3.98
CA GLU A 118 4.27 7.88 -3.66
C GLU A 118 5.75 7.44 -3.58
N SER A 119 6.03 6.30 -2.94
CA SER A 119 7.39 5.78 -2.81
C SER A 119 8.01 5.43 -4.16
N GLU A 120 7.25 4.83 -5.08
CA GLU A 120 7.70 4.51 -6.43
C GLU A 120 8.08 5.78 -7.22
N ILE A 121 7.28 6.84 -7.11
CA ILE A 121 7.56 8.10 -7.80
C ILE A 121 8.77 8.79 -7.17
N LYS A 122 8.80 8.90 -5.84
CA LYS A 122 9.83 9.65 -5.12
C LYS A 122 11.21 9.00 -5.13
N GLN A 123 11.30 7.70 -5.43
CA GLN A 123 12.57 7.00 -5.51
C GLN A 123 13.51 7.63 -6.56
N ASP A 124 13.03 7.85 -7.79
CA ASP A 124 13.85 8.34 -8.90
C ASP A 124 13.30 9.65 -9.52
N PHE A 125 12.04 10.01 -9.25
CA PHE A 125 11.32 11.10 -9.90
C PHE A 125 10.63 12.05 -8.90
N ASP A 126 11.21 12.27 -7.71
CA ASP A 126 10.65 13.18 -6.69
C ASP A 126 10.35 14.59 -7.23
N PHE A 127 11.18 15.11 -8.16
CA PHE A 127 10.96 16.40 -8.80
C PHE A 127 9.67 16.47 -9.66
N LEU A 128 9.10 15.33 -10.03
CA LEU A 128 7.82 15.22 -10.74
C LEU A 128 6.62 15.04 -9.80
N TRP A 129 6.84 14.86 -8.50
CA TRP A 129 5.76 14.66 -7.52
C TRP A 129 4.72 15.79 -7.54
N LYS A 130 5.13 17.02 -7.81
CA LYS A 130 4.23 18.18 -7.97
C LYS A 130 3.18 18.03 -9.09
N PHE A 131 3.36 17.08 -9.99
CA PHE A 131 2.42 16.76 -11.07
C PHE A 131 1.57 15.51 -10.80
N ALA A 132 1.78 14.85 -9.65
CA ALA A 132 1.04 13.66 -9.27
C ALA A 132 -0.44 14.00 -8.99
N LYS A 133 -1.34 13.22 -9.60
CA LYS A 133 -2.79 13.32 -9.37
C LYS A 133 -3.29 12.03 -8.73
N PRO A 134 -4.02 12.09 -7.60
CA PRO A 134 -4.55 10.90 -6.96
C PRO A 134 -5.52 10.18 -7.90
N VAL A 135 -5.50 8.86 -7.86
CA VAL A 135 -6.46 8.00 -8.57
C VAL A 135 -7.58 7.70 -7.59
N GLU A 136 -8.80 8.15 -7.91
CA GLU A 136 -9.98 7.72 -7.16
C GLU A 136 -10.26 6.26 -7.48
N GLU A 137 -10.21 5.39 -6.48
CA GLU A 137 -10.67 4.02 -6.64
C GLU A 137 -12.20 4.06 -6.74
N THR A 138 -12.74 3.83 -7.94
CA THR A 138 -14.14 3.47 -8.08
C THR A 138 -14.32 2.10 -7.44
N ASN A 139 -14.69 2.08 -6.16
CA ASN A 139 -15.16 0.88 -5.49
C ASN A 139 -16.33 0.34 -6.33
N GLY A 140 -16.06 -0.73 -7.08
CA GLY A 140 -17.09 -1.44 -7.83
C GLY A 140 -18.17 -1.87 -6.84
N LYS A 141 -19.37 -1.35 -7.04
CA LYS A 141 -20.59 -1.85 -6.38
C LYS A 141 -20.95 -3.21 -6.95
#